data_AF-A0A257NJ32-F1
#
_entry.id   AF-A0A257NJ32-F1
#
_cell.length_a   1.000
_cell.length_b   1.000
_cell.length_c   1.000
_cell.angle_alpha   90.00
_cell.angle_beta   90.00
_cell.angle_gamma   90.00
#
_symmetry.space_group_name_H-M   'P 1'
#
loop_
_entity.id
_entity.type
_entity.pdbx_description
1 polymer ?
#
loop_
_entity_poly.entity_id
_entity_poly.type
_entity_poly.pdbx_seq_one_letter_code
_entity_poly.pdbx_strand_id
1 'polypeptide(L)'
;MWNLWTPAYQRSFHNINITPGAGGSGLGISEAASGTIQIGSSDAYLSPLQLQANPGLLNIPVAISSQMVVFNIPSVHTHINLNGQLLAKIYS
;
A
#
# COMPACT_ATOMS: atom_id res chain seq x y z
N MET A 1 -3.29 1.76 -9.06
CA MET A 1 -2.06 2.43 -9.54
C MET A 1 -1.22 1.50 -10.42
N TRP A 2 -0.81 0.31 -9.94
CA TRP A 2 -0.09 -0.68 -10.77
C TRP A 2 -0.83 -1.07 -12.05
N ASN A 3 -2.17 -1.15 -12.01
CA ASN A 3 -3.02 -1.37 -13.17
C ASN A 3 -2.88 -0.31 -14.29
N LEU A 4 -2.32 0.87 -13.99
CA LEU A 4 -2.02 1.91 -14.98
C LEU A 4 -0.54 1.88 -15.39
N TRP A 5 0.36 1.72 -14.43
CA TRP A 5 1.81 1.74 -14.67
C TRP A 5 2.30 0.55 -15.50
N THR A 6 1.84 -0.65 -15.17
CA THR A 6 2.21 -1.89 -15.86
C THR A 6 1.97 -1.84 -17.36
N PRO A 7 0.74 -1.61 -17.87
CA PRO A 7 0.51 -1.59 -19.31
C PRO A 7 1.23 -0.43 -20.01
N ALA A 8 1.44 0.71 -19.34
CA ALA A 8 2.20 1.83 -19.91
C ALA A 8 3.70 1.48 -20.07
N TYR A 9 4.30 0.85 -19.06
CA TYR A 9 5.71 0.47 -19.08
C TYR A 9 5.97 -0.64 -20.11
N GLN A 10 5.15 -1.68 -20.14
CA GLN A 10 5.28 -2.79 -21.10
C GLN A 10 5.06 -2.36 -22.56
N ARG A 11 4.25 -1.31 -22.79
CA ARG A 11 4.11 -0.71 -24.13
C ARG A 11 5.38 -0.01 -24.59
N SER A 12 6.15 0.55 -23.66
CA SER A 12 7.42 1.24 -23.97
C SER A 12 8.60 0.27 -24.05
N PHE A 13 8.54 -0.85 -23.30
CA PHE A 13 9.59 -1.84 -23.19
C PHE A 13 9.03 -3.25 -23.36
N HIS A 14 8.91 -3.70 -24.61
CA HIS A 14 8.25 -4.96 -24.96
C HIS A 14 8.96 -6.23 -24.44
N ASN A 15 10.24 -6.14 -24.11
CA ASN A 15 11.02 -7.23 -23.52
C ASN A 15 10.85 -7.33 -21.99
N ILE A 16 10.11 -6.41 -21.37
CA ILE A 16 9.84 -6.41 -19.93
C ILE A 16 8.42 -6.91 -19.70
N ASN A 17 8.27 -7.87 -18.79
CA ASN A 17 6.97 -8.33 -18.31
C ASN A 17 6.80 -7.97 -16.84
N ILE A 18 5.64 -7.41 -16.49
CA ILE A 18 5.30 -7.02 -15.11
C ILE A 18 3.93 -7.62 -14.81
N THR A 19 3.83 -8.40 -13.73
CA THR A 19 2.58 -9.03 -13.32
C THR A 19 2.14 -8.48 -11.95
N PRO A 20 1.15 -7.58 -11.89
CA PRO A 20 0.64 -7.07 -10.63
C PRO A 20 -0.12 -8.15 -9.84
N GLY A 21 0.14 -8.22 -8.54
CA GLY A 21 -0.62 -9.02 -7.59
C GLY A 21 -1.49 -8.16 -6.67
N ALA A 22 -2.39 -8.82 -5.94
CA ALA A 22 -3.16 -8.24 -4.84
C ALA A 22 -2.86 -9.02 -3.55
N GLY A 23 -3.01 -8.36 -2.40
CA GLY A 23 -2.71 -8.98 -1.09
C GLY A 23 -2.41 -8.01 0.05
N GLY A 24 -2.33 -6.71 -0.25
CA GLY A 24 -2.11 -5.66 0.73
C GLY A 24 -0.66 -5.56 1.21
N SER A 25 -0.39 -4.51 2.02
CA SER A 25 0.96 -4.15 2.49
C SER A 25 1.68 -5.29 3.22
N GLY A 26 0.96 -6.07 4.03
CA GLY A 26 1.55 -7.18 4.79
C GLY A 26 2.13 -8.26 3.89
N LEU A 27 1.35 -8.73 2.90
CA LEU A 27 1.81 -9.74 1.95
C LEU A 27 2.96 -9.20 1.09
N GLY A 28 2.84 -7.94 0.63
CA GLY A 28 3.88 -7.28 -0.16
C GLY A 28 5.23 -7.23 0.56
N ILE A 29 5.25 -6.90 1.86
CA ILE A 29 6.47 -6.91 2.66
C ILE A 29 7.02 -8.34 2.79
N SER A 30 6.17 -9.32 3.16
CA SER A 30 6.64 -10.69 3.40
C SER A 30 7.19 -11.37 2.15
N GLU A 31 6.54 -11.19 0.99
CA GLU A 31 6.97 -11.84 -0.25
C GLU A 31 8.20 -11.17 -0.88
N ALA A 32 8.39 -9.86 -0.65
CA ALA A 32 9.61 -9.18 -1.04
C ALA A 32 10.79 -9.61 -0.13
N ALA A 33 10.54 -9.73 1.19
CA ALA A 33 11.53 -10.23 2.14
C ALA A 33 11.96 -11.68 1.85
N SER A 34 11.03 -12.55 1.46
CA SER A 34 11.32 -13.94 1.07
C SER A 34 11.93 -14.09 -0.32
N GLY A 35 11.98 -13.02 -1.12
CA GLY A 35 12.43 -13.05 -2.51
C GLY A 35 11.46 -13.75 -3.47
N THR A 36 10.21 -13.98 -3.04
CA THR A 36 9.15 -14.56 -3.87
C THR A 36 8.74 -13.59 -4.99
N ILE A 37 8.77 -12.30 -4.71
CA ILE A 37 8.51 -11.22 -5.69
C ILE A 37 9.65 -10.20 -5.68
N GLN A 38 9.86 -9.52 -6.80
CA GLN A 38 10.90 -8.49 -6.93
C GLN A 38 10.50 -7.15 -6.34
N ILE A 39 9.20 -6.83 -6.30
CA ILE A 39 8.67 -5.54 -5.82
C ILE A 39 7.45 -5.81 -4.93
N GLY A 40 7.61 -5.60 -3.63
CA GLY A 40 6.50 -5.59 -2.67
C GLY A 40 5.94 -4.18 -2.51
N SER A 41 4.64 -4.00 -2.75
CA SER A 41 3.97 -2.71 -2.51
C SER A 41 3.42 -2.61 -1.09
N SER A 42 3.75 -1.53 -0.38
CA SER A 42 3.26 -1.26 0.97
C SER A 42 3.08 0.23 1.21
N ASP A 43 1.97 0.61 1.84
CA ASP A 43 1.77 1.96 2.40
C ASP A 43 2.52 2.16 3.73
N ALA A 44 2.95 1.07 4.39
CA ALA A 44 3.73 1.09 5.61
C ALA A 44 5.23 0.92 5.30
N TYR A 45 6.08 1.67 5.99
CA TYR A 45 7.53 1.46 5.95
C TYR A 45 7.93 0.20 6.71
N LEU A 46 9.02 -0.46 6.29
CA LEU A 46 9.63 -1.56 7.05
C LEU A 46 9.95 -1.13 8.48
N SER A 47 9.54 -1.96 9.44
CA SER A 47 9.90 -1.79 10.85
C SER A 47 11.39 -2.06 11.09
N PRO A 48 11.96 -1.59 12.22
CA PRO A 48 13.35 -1.89 12.57
C PRO A 48 13.68 -3.38 12.60
N LEU A 49 12.76 -4.23 13.10
CA LEU A 49 12.93 -5.69 13.11
C LEU A 49 12.96 -6.28 11.70
N GLN A 50 12.11 -5.78 10.80
CA GLN A 50 12.10 -6.23 9.40
C GLN A 50 13.38 -5.84 8.66
N LEU A 51 13.90 -4.63 8.89
CA LEU A 51 15.18 -4.17 8.35
C LEU A 51 16.36 -4.99 8.89
N GLN A 52 16.35 -5.29 10.19
CA GLN A 52 17.39 -6.12 10.80
C GLN A 52 17.40 -7.55 10.24
N ALA A 53 16.21 -8.13 10.03
CA ALA A 53 16.07 -9.47 9.48
C ALA A 53 16.39 -9.54 7.97
N ASN A 54 16.23 -8.43 7.24
CA ASN A 54 16.38 -8.37 5.78
C ASN A 54 17.25 -7.16 5.38
N PRO A 55 18.57 -7.18 5.64
CA PRO A 55 19.44 -6.01 5.49
C PRO A 55 19.56 -5.49 4.05
N GLY A 56 19.21 -6.30 3.05
CA GLY A 56 19.16 -5.88 1.64
C GLY A 56 17.82 -5.32 1.18
N LEU A 57 16.77 -5.38 2.01
CA LEU A 57 15.43 -4.93 1.66
C LEU A 57 15.28 -3.43 1.93
N LEU A 58 14.77 -2.68 0.95
CA LEU A 58 14.66 -1.22 0.99
C LEU A 58 13.22 -0.76 0.83
N ASN A 59 12.87 0.33 1.52
CA ASN A 59 11.67 1.11 1.22
C ASN A 59 12.04 2.18 0.18
N ILE A 60 11.45 2.13 -1.01
CA ILE A 60 11.63 3.15 -2.06
C ILE A 60 10.29 3.87 -2.25
N PRO A 61 10.15 5.14 -1.85
CA PRO A 61 8.91 5.90 -2.05
C PRO A 61 8.64 6.13 -3.54
N VAL A 62 7.43 5.80 -4.01
CA VAL A 62 7.04 5.93 -5.43
C VAL A 62 5.93 6.94 -5.69
N ALA A 63 5.13 7.28 -4.67
CA ALA A 63 4.11 8.31 -4.70
C ALA A 63 3.68 8.68 -3.27
N ILE A 64 2.90 9.77 -3.16
CA ILE A 64 2.25 10.19 -1.92
C ILE A 64 0.77 9.80 -2.01
N SER A 65 0.28 9.05 -1.03
CA SER A 65 -1.13 8.66 -0.90
C SER A 65 -1.77 9.31 0.34
N SER A 66 -3.08 9.14 0.50
CA SER A 66 -3.84 9.60 1.66
C SER A 66 -4.98 8.63 1.96
N GLN A 67 -5.34 8.49 3.23
CA GLN A 67 -6.47 7.67 3.66
C GLN A 67 -7.64 8.57 4.08
N MET A 68 -8.88 8.13 3.79
CA MET A 68 -10.11 8.81 4.18
C MET A 68 -10.99 7.87 5.00
N VAL A 69 -11.72 8.43 5.98
CA VAL A 69 -12.79 7.72 6.67
C VAL A 69 -14.08 7.88 5.87
N VAL A 70 -14.64 6.77 5.42
CA VAL A 70 -15.91 6.73 4.69
C VAL A 70 -16.98 6.11 5.57
N PHE A 71 -18.16 6.72 5.60
CA PHE A 71 -19.30 6.27 6.41
C PHE A 71 -20.59 6.24 5.57
N ASN A 72 -21.53 5.40 5.96
CA ASN A 72 -22.85 5.28 5.32
C ASN A 72 -23.95 5.67 6.30
N ILE A 73 -24.37 6.93 6.25
CA ILE A 73 -25.46 7.48 7.06
C ILE A 73 -26.40 8.22 6.10
N PRO A 74 -27.41 7.54 5.51
CA PRO A 74 -28.17 8.08 4.38
C PRO A 74 -28.86 9.43 4.64
N SER A 75 -29.21 9.71 5.89
CA SER A 75 -29.86 10.96 6.31
C SER A 75 -28.91 12.14 6.51
N VAL A 76 -27.59 11.93 6.45
CA VAL A 76 -26.58 12.98 6.62
C VAL A 76 -25.99 13.35 5.27
N HIS A 77 -26.15 14.61 4.88
CA HIS A 77 -25.69 15.14 3.59
C HIS A 77 -24.47 16.08 3.71
N THR A 78 -23.91 16.22 4.92
CA THR A 78 -22.75 17.08 5.19
C THR A 78 -21.49 16.25 5.44
N HIS A 79 -20.32 16.86 5.28
CA HIS A 79 -19.07 16.26 5.72
C HIS A 79 -19.01 16.23 7.25
N ILE A 80 -18.96 15.03 7.82
CA ILE A 80 -18.80 14.84 9.26
C ILE A 80 -17.33 15.08 9.63
N ASN A 81 -17.12 15.98 10.58
CA ASN A 81 -15.80 16.21 11.16
C ASN A 81 -15.50 15.17 12.21
N LEU A 82 -14.55 14.29 11.93
CA LEU A 82 -14.06 13.25 12.83
C LEU A 82 -12.61 13.55 13.21
N ASN A 83 -12.25 13.26 14.46
CA ASN A 83 -10.87 13.30 14.93
C ASN A 83 -10.43 11.92 15.44
N GLY A 84 -9.13 11.75 15.68
CA GLY A 84 -8.56 10.46 16.10
C GLY A 84 -9.16 9.92 17.41
N GLN A 85 -9.46 10.79 18.38
CA GLN A 85 -10.04 10.38 19.65
C GLN A 85 -11.48 9.85 19.49
N LEU A 86 -12.29 10.50 18.65
CA LEU A 86 -13.65 10.07 18.36
C LEU A 86 -13.65 8.76 17.59
N LEU A 87 -12.78 8.62 16.59
CA LEU A 87 -12.61 7.37 15.84
C LEU A 87 -12.18 6.23 16.77
N ALA A 88 -11.23 6.46 17.67
CA ALA A 88 -10.80 5.44 18.63
C ALA A 88 -11.96 4.93 19.50
N LYS A 89 -12.85 5.81 19.96
CA LYS A 89 -14.04 5.43 20.74
C LYS A 89 -15.10 4.67 19.93
N ILE A 90 -15.15 4.87 18.61
CA ILE A 90 -16.08 4.14 17.73
C ILE A 90 -15.62 2.69 17.54
N TYR A 91 -14.30 2.45 17.50
CA TYR A 91 -13.70 1.14 17.23
C TYR A 91 -13.26 0.36 18.47
N SER A 92 -13.35 0.95 19.67
CA SER A 92 -13.08 0.28 20.96
C SER A 92 -14.30 -0.45 21.49
#